data_AF-A0A7S1SDK9-F1
#
_entry.id   AF-A0A7S1SDK9-F1
#
_cell.length_a   1.000
_cell.length_b   1.000
_cell.length_c   1.000
_cell.angle_alpha   90.00
_cell.angle_beta   90.00
_cell.angle_gamma   90.00
#
_symmetry.space_group_name_H-M   'P 1'
#
loop_
_entity.id
_entity.type
_entity.pdbx_description
1 polymer ?
#
loop_
_entity_poly.entity_id
_entity_poly.type
_entity_poly.pdbx_seq_one_letter_code
_entity_poly.pdbx_strand_id
1 'polypeptide(L)'
;PWFVKILRGRAMAEVIPNDSMSIIDVRDLADLHVSCAETPGASGRYFGVNRSFPWEEILTALEAASAGYKKPPRFEGEAAVPTQFDFTRRDALGVKLRGLGE
;
A
#
# COMPACT_ATOMS: atom_id res chain seq x y z
N PRO A 1 15.33 -7.87 -0.62
CA PRO A 1 13.98 -7.26 -0.77
C PRO A 1 14.07 -5.72 -0.82
N TRP A 2 13.17 -5.06 -1.56
CA TRP A 2 13.23 -3.60 -1.79
C TRP A 2 13.14 -2.77 -0.50
N PHE A 3 12.17 -3.06 0.37
CA PHE A 3 11.99 -2.38 1.66
C PHE A 3 13.20 -2.49 2.60
N VAL A 4 13.98 -3.58 2.53
CA VAL A 4 15.21 -3.73 3.31
C VAL A 4 16.28 -2.72 2.87
N LYS A 5 16.29 -2.30 1.60
CA LYS A 5 17.21 -1.25 1.13
C LYS A 5 16.83 0.11 1.70
N ILE A 6 15.53 0.42 1.77
CA ILE A 6 14.99 1.65 2.39
C ILE A 6 15.37 1.70 3.87
N LEU A 7 15.08 0.64 4.62
CA LEU A 7 15.39 0.57 6.06
C LEU A 7 16.89 0.73 6.37
N ARG A 8 17.76 0.35 5.43
CA ARG A 8 19.22 0.47 5.55
C ARG A 8 19.77 1.79 4.99
N GLY A 9 18.92 2.74 4.60
CA GLY A 9 19.33 4.01 3.99
C GLY A 9 20.03 3.87 2.63
N ARG A 10 19.79 2.78 1.91
CA ARG A 10 20.38 2.49 0.58
C ARG A 10 19.45 2.84 -0.59
N ALA A 11 18.23 3.30 -0.29
CA ALA A 11 17.24 3.75 -1.24
C ALA A 11 16.33 4.77 -0.54
N MET A 12 15.86 5.79 -1.27
CA MET A 12 14.96 6.84 -0.73
C MET A 12 15.51 7.46 0.58
N ALA A 13 16.81 7.76 0.60
CA ALA A 13 17.51 8.21 1.80
C ALA A 13 17.61 9.73 1.95
N GLU A 14 17.47 10.48 0.85
CA GLU A 14 17.70 11.92 0.84
C GLU A 14 16.40 12.72 1.01
N VAL A 15 15.34 12.31 0.29
CA VAL A 15 14.02 12.95 0.32
C VAL A 15 12.95 11.89 0.11
N ILE A 16 11.78 12.07 0.73
CA ILE A 16 10.61 11.25 0.46
C ILE A 16 10.21 11.46 -1.01
N PRO A 17 10.09 10.41 -1.84
CA PRO A 17 9.65 10.56 -3.22
C PRO A 17 8.25 11.19 -3.29
N ASN A 18 8.06 12.16 -4.20
CA ASN A 18 6.75 12.73 -4.50
C ASN A 18 5.96 11.81 -5.43
N ASP A 19 5.63 10.62 -4.94
CA ASP A 19 4.94 9.58 -5.68
C ASP A 19 4.16 8.66 -4.70
N SER A 20 3.50 7.65 -5.22
CA SER A 20 2.74 6.66 -4.47
C SER A 20 3.09 5.22 -4.85
N MET A 21 2.77 4.28 -3.98
CA MET A 21 2.84 2.85 -4.26
C MET A 21 1.53 2.17 -3.85
N SER A 22 1.01 1.32 -4.73
CA SER A 22 -0.19 0.53 -4.45
C SER A 22 0.18 -0.72 -3.63
N ILE A 23 -0.39 -0.84 -2.43
CA ILE A 23 -0.03 -1.87 -1.44
C ILE A 23 -1.30 -2.57 -0.92
N ILE A 24 -1.17 -3.84 -0.55
CA ILE A 24 -2.16 -4.62 0.20
C ILE A 24 -1.45 -5.52 1.20
N ASP A 25 -2.12 -5.82 2.32
CA ASP A 25 -1.66 -6.87 3.21
C ASP A 25 -1.88 -8.25 2.57
N VAL A 26 -0.90 -9.15 2.72
CA VAL A 26 -0.95 -10.49 2.12
C VAL A 26 -2.14 -11.33 2.60
N ARG A 27 -2.58 -11.14 3.84
CA ARG A 27 -3.74 -11.83 4.43
C ARG A 27 -5.03 -11.33 3.79
N ASP A 28 -5.17 -10.02 3.60
CA ASP A 28 -6.34 -9.45 2.91
C ASP A 28 -6.41 -9.88 1.45
N LEU A 29 -5.25 -9.98 0.79
CA LEU A 29 -5.18 -10.49 -0.57
C LEU A 29 -5.65 -11.95 -0.63
N ALA A 30 -5.28 -12.78 0.36
CA ALA A 30 -5.76 -14.15 0.46
C ALA A 30 -7.29 -14.19 0.67
N ASP A 31 -7.81 -13.36 1.59
CA ASP A 31 -9.24 -13.27 1.87
C ASP A 31 -10.04 -12.82 0.62
N LEU A 32 -9.49 -11.91 -0.19
CA LEU A 32 -10.07 -11.53 -1.49
C LEU A 32 -10.13 -12.71 -2.47
N HIS A 33 -9.10 -13.56 -2.53
CA HIS A 33 -9.12 -14.74 -3.40
C HIS A 33 -10.18 -15.75 -2.95
N VAL A 34 -10.29 -15.99 -1.65
CA VAL A 34 -11.31 -16.89 -1.08
C VAL A 34 -12.71 -16.34 -1.35
N SER A 35 -12.97 -15.06 -1.05
CA SER A 35 -14.28 -14.43 -1.28
C SER A 35 -14.68 -14.45 -2.77
N CYS A 36 -13.72 -14.21 -3.68
CA CYS A 36 -13.94 -14.37 -5.12
C CYS A 36 -14.35 -15.80 -5.49
N ALA A 37 -13.71 -16.81 -4.91
CA ALA A 37 -14.01 -18.22 -5.22
C ALA A 37 -15.37 -18.66 -4.66
N GLU A 38 -15.78 -18.12 -3.51
CA GLU A 38 -17.01 -18.49 -2.83
C GLU A 38 -18.24 -17.72 -3.30
N THR A 39 -18.06 -16.52 -3.89
CA THR A 39 -19.17 -15.67 -4.34
C THR A 39 -19.78 -16.19 -5.65
N PRO A 40 -21.04 -16.67 -5.67
CA PRO A 40 -21.69 -17.09 -6.91
C PRO A 40 -21.81 -15.91 -7.88
N GLY A 41 -21.26 -16.07 -9.08
CA GLY A 41 -21.28 -15.01 -10.11
C GLY A 41 -20.05 -14.11 -10.14
N ALA A 42 -19.12 -14.24 -9.18
CA ALA A 42 -17.82 -13.60 -9.30
C ALA A 42 -17.08 -14.12 -10.54
N SER A 43 -16.56 -13.21 -11.36
CA SER A 43 -15.91 -13.54 -12.63
C SER A 43 -15.03 -12.40 -13.12
N GLY A 44 -14.10 -12.68 -14.04
CA GLY A 44 -13.22 -11.67 -14.62
C GLY A 44 -12.10 -11.22 -13.68
N ARG A 45 -11.81 -9.92 -13.65
CA ARG A 45 -10.68 -9.33 -12.92
C ARG A 45 -11.15 -8.43 -11.79
N TYR A 46 -10.41 -8.48 -10.69
CA TYR A 46 -10.61 -7.65 -9.49
C TYR A 46 -9.26 -7.03 -9.12
N PHE A 47 -9.26 -5.80 -8.62
CA PHE A 47 -8.05 -5.17 -8.10
C PHE A 47 -7.67 -5.81 -6.76
N GLY A 48 -6.58 -6.58 -6.76
CA GLY A 48 -5.97 -7.15 -5.56
C GLY A 48 -5.04 -6.18 -4.84
N VAL A 49 -5.51 -4.95 -4.60
CA VAL A 49 -4.76 -3.91 -3.90
C VAL A 49 -5.68 -3.15 -2.95
N ASN A 50 -5.17 -2.55 -1.86
CA ASN A 50 -5.98 -1.69 -0.98
C ASN A 50 -6.15 -0.30 -1.61
N ARG A 51 -5.05 0.45 -1.73
CA ARG A 51 -5.01 1.70 -2.50
C ARG A 51 -3.57 2.07 -2.80
N SER A 52 -3.39 3.14 -3.55
CA SER A 52 -2.11 3.82 -3.66
C SER A 52 -1.88 4.68 -2.42
N PHE A 53 -0.82 4.39 -1.69
CA PHE A 53 -0.38 5.15 -0.54
C PHE A 53 0.73 6.10 -0.98
N PRO A 54 0.67 7.41 -0.65
CA PRO A 54 1.82 8.29 -0.80
C PRO A 54 3.03 7.70 -0.08
N TRP A 55 4.24 7.88 -0.64
CA TRP A 55 5.45 7.39 0.03
C TRP A 55 5.63 7.97 1.42
N GLU A 56 5.15 9.18 1.67
CA GLU A 56 5.17 9.77 3.00
C GLU A 56 4.42 8.93 4.05
N GLU A 57 3.25 8.40 3.68
CA GLU A 57 2.44 7.55 4.56
C GLU A 57 3.16 6.22 4.82
N ILE A 58 3.71 5.61 3.76
CA ILE A 58 4.47 4.36 3.82
C ILE A 58 5.70 4.51 4.72
N LEU A 59 6.53 5.52 4.50
CA LEU A 59 7.76 5.71 5.27
C LEU A 59 7.46 6.12 6.72
N THR A 60 6.33 6.78 6.97
CA THR A 60 5.85 7.04 8.34
C THR A 60 5.44 5.75 9.05
N ALA A 61 4.73 4.84 8.37
CA ALA A 61 4.40 3.53 8.94
C ALA A 61 5.67 2.70 9.23
N LEU A 62 6.67 2.74 8.33
CA LEU A 62 7.96 2.07 8.56
C LEU A 62 8.74 2.64 9.75
N GLU A 63 8.75 3.96 9.91
CA GLU A 63 9.40 4.63 11.04
C GLU A 63 8.74 4.27 12.37
N ALA A 64 7.41 4.12 12.39
CA ALA A 64 6.69 3.65 13.57
C ALA A 64 6.97 2.17 13.89
N ALA A 65 7.13 1.33 12.86
CA ALA A 65 7.29 -0.12 13.03
C ALA A 65 8.74 -0.60 13.27
N SER A 66 9.76 0.14 12.82
CA SER A 66 11.15 -0.31 12.85
C SER A 66 12.04 0.60 13.70
N ALA A 67 12.48 0.09 14.85
CA ALA A 67 13.48 0.75 15.67
C ALA A 67 14.76 1.02 14.86
N GLY A 68 15.22 2.28 14.87
CA GLY A 68 16.45 2.70 14.19
C GLY A 68 16.29 3.17 12.75
N TYR A 69 15.10 3.02 12.14
CA TYR A 69 14.82 3.71 10.88
C TYR A 69 14.35 5.14 11.15
N LYS A 70 14.85 6.10 10.38
CA LYS A 70 14.41 7.49 10.36
C LYS A 70 14.07 7.85 8.93
N LYS A 71 12.84 8.31 8.70
CA LYS A 71 12.42 8.70 7.35
C LYS A 71 13.14 10.00 6.93
N PRO A 72 13.44 10.18 5.63
CA PRO A 72 14.02 11.41 5.13
C PRO A 72 13.02 12.59 5.23
N PRO A 73 13.48 13.83 5.03
CA PRO A 73 12.59 14.98 4.93
C PRO A 73 11.58 14.84 3.79
N ARG A 74 10.43 15.51 3.94
CA ARG A 74 9.38 15.55 2.92
C ARG A 74 9.86 16.27 1.67
N PHE A 75 9.28 15.91 0.53
CA PHE A 75 9.42 16.70 -0.69
C PHE A 75 8.80 18.09 -0.51
N GLU A 76 9.48 19.12 -1.01
CA GLU A 76 8.97 20.49 -1.02
C GLU A 76 8.25 20.76 -2.34
N GLY A 77 6.93 20.96 -2.28
CA GLY A 77 6.09 21.26 -3.44
C GLY A 77 4.69 20.68 -3.33
N GLU A 78 3.96 20.73 -4.43
CA GLU A 78 2.63 20.12 -4.50
C GLU A 78 2.75 18.59 -4.50
N ALA A 79 1.96 17.95 -3.63
CA ALA A 79 1.94 16.49 -3.52
C ALA A 79 1.34 15.86 -4.78
N ALA A 80 2.01 14.85 -5.32
CA ALA A 80 1.48 14.06 -6.42
C ALA A 80 0.19 13.35 -6.01
N VAL A 81 -0.82 13.40 -6.87
CA VAL A 81 -2.07 12.69 -6.64
C VAL A 81 -1.82 11.19 -6.79
N PRO A 82 -2.10 10.36 -5.77
CA PRO A 82 -1.92 8.93 -5.87
C PRO A 82 -2.78 8.32 -6.98
N THR A 83 -2.31 7.24 -7.60
CA THR A 83 -3.10 6.53 -8.61
C THR A 83 -4.42 6.03 -8.02
N GLN A 84 -5.51 6.38 -8.69
CA GLN A 84 -6.87 6.00 -8.31
C GLN A 84 -7.33 4.76 -9.09
N PHE A 85 -8.21 3.97 -8.49
CA PHE A 85 -8.79 2.77 -9.09
C PHE A 85 -10.29 2.75 -8.86
N ASP A 86 -11.01 2.09 -9.78
CA ASP A 86 -12.40 1.71 -9.54
C ASP A 86 -12.44 0.43 -8.70
N PHE A 87 -12.78 0.57 -7.42
CA PHE A 87 -12.87 -0.55 -6.48
C PHE A 87 -14.25 -1.17 -6.37
N THR A 88 -15.24 -0.74 -7.17
CA THR A 88 -16.63 -1.22 -7.10
C THR A 88 -16.72 -2.75 -7.08
N ARG A 89 -15.95 -3.42 -7.96
CA ARG A 89 -15.93 -4.90 -8.02
C ARG A 89 -15.28 -5.53 -6.79
N ARG A 90 -14.15 -5.00 -6.34
CA ARG A 90 -13.41 -5.52 -5.18
C ARG A 90 -14.25 -5.37 -3.91
N ASP A 91 -14.87 -4.22 -3.73
CA ASP A 91 -15.62 -3.90 -2.51
C ASP A 91 -16.93 -4.71 -2.43
N ALA A 92 -17.49 -5.11 -3.56
CA ALA A 92 -18.61 -6.05 -3.61
C ALA A 92 -18.31 -7.44 -3.02
N LEU A 93 -17.03 -7.80 -2.84
CA LEU A 93 -16.62 -9.05 -2.19
C LEU A 93 -16.70 -8.99 -0.65
N GLY A 94 -16.99 -7.82 -0.06
CA GLY A 94 -17.21 -7.66 1.38
C GLY A 94 -15.98 -7.85 2.27
N VAL A 95 -14.77 -7.93 1.70
CA VAL A 95 -13.53 -8.09 2.46
C VAL A 95 -13.08 -6.75 3.02
N LYS A 96 -12.87 -6.69 4.35
CA LYS A 96 -12.34 -5.50 5.02
C LYS A 96 -10.81 -5.49 4.91
N LEU A 97 -10.27 -4.45 4.27
CA LEU A 97 -8.82 -4.30 4.06
C LEU A 97 -8.17 -3.49 5.19
N ARG A 98 -7.01 -3.96 5.66
CA ARG A 98 -6.18 -3.34 6.69
C ARG A 98 -5.34 -2.20 6.12
N GLY A 99 -5.10 -1.18 6.94
CA GLY A 99 -4.17 -0.09 6.66
C GLY A 99 -2.71 -0.48 6.91
N LEU A 100 -1.78 0.44 6.63
CA LEU A 100 -0.34 0.18 6.74
C LEU A 100 0.17 -0.09 8.17
N GLY A 101 -0.63 0.20 9.21
CA GLY A 101 -0.25 0.08 10.61
C GLY A 101 -0.96 -1.03 11.40
N GLU A 102 -1.73 -1.89 10.72
CA GLU A 102 -2.53 -2.99 11.32
C GLU A 102 -1.92 -4.37 11.00
#